data_AF-A0A439P2Y4-F1
#
_entry.id   AF-A0A439P2Y4-F1
#
_cell.length_a   1.000
_cell.length_b   1.000
_cell.length_c   1.000
_cell.angle_alpha   90.00
_cell.angle_beta   90.00
_cell.angle_gamma   90.00
#
_symmetry.space_group_name_H-M   'P 1'
#
loop_
_entity.id
_entity.type
_entity.pdbx_description
1 polymer ?
#
loop_
_entity_poly.entity_id
_entity_poly.type
_entity_poly.pdbx_seq_one_letter_code
_entity_poly.pdbx_strand_id
1 'polypeptide(L)' 'MIELLVQARKDAGITQVELGKRLGLRQTVVSKFELGERRLDVAEFVAVAKAIGADPHAVIDAAMEGTLRHPRP' A
#
# COMPACT_ATOMS: atom_id res chain seq x y z
N MET A 1 -4.66 -5.92 -4.16
CA MET A 1 -4.74 -4.51 -3.68
C MET A 1 -3.55 -4.12 -2.81
N ILE A 2 -3.18 -4.89 -1.78
CA ILE A 2 -1.99 -4.57 -0.96
C ILE A 2 -0.72 -4.46 -1.80
N GLU A 3 -0.51 -5.38 -2.75
CA GLU A 3 0.65 -5.33 -3.66
C GLU A 3 0.72 -4.01 -4.45
N LEU A 4 -0.43 -3.43 -4.82
CA LEU A 4 -0.48 -2.14 -5.52
C LEU A 4 -0.07 -0.99 -4.59
N LEU A 5 -0.46 -1.02 -3.31
CA LEU A 5 0.03 -0.05 -2.32
C LEU A 5 1.53 -0.21 -2.05
N VAL A 6 2.02 -1.46 -1.97
CA VAL A 6 3.45 -1.75 -1.81
C VAL A 6 4.23 -1.20 -2.99
N GLN A 7 3.74 -1.42 -4.22
CA GLN A 7 4.37 -0.91 -5.43
C GLN A 7 4.35 0.62 -5.44
N ALA A 8 3.19 1.25 -5.20
CA ALA A 8 3.09 2.71 -5.11
C ALA A 8 4.04 3.30 -4.05
N ARG A 9 4.21 2.63 -2.90
CA ARG A 9 5.18 3.06 -1.87
C ARG A 9 6.62 3.02 -2.40
N LYS A 10 6.98 1.94 -3.11
CA LYS A 10 8.31 1.78 -3.71
C LYS A 10 8.55 2.83 -4.78
N ASP A 11 7.57 3.09 -5.63
CA ASP A 11 7.64 4.10 -6.70
C ASP A 11 7.76 5.52 -6.12
N ALA A 12 7.10 5.79 -5.00
CA ALA A 12 7.27 7.02 -4.23
C ALA A 12 8.62 7.14 -3.52
N GLY A 13 9.45 6.08 -3.53
CA GLY A 13 10.79 6.08 -2.94
C GLY A 13 10.83 6.15 -1.41
N ILE A 14 9.71 5.90 -0.72
CA ILE A 14 9.64 6.00 0.75
C ILE A 14 9.77 4.63 1.41
N THR A 15 10.43 4.58 2.57
CA THR A 15 10.58 3.34 3.36
C THR A 15 9.31 3.01 4.15
N GLN A 16 9.17 1.77 4.63
CA GLN A 16 8.10 1.41 5.56
C GLN A 16 8.17 2.21 6.88
N VAL A 17 9.37 2.60 7.32
CA VAL A 17 9.57 3.48 8.49
C VAL A 17 8.98 4.86 8.22
N GLU A 18 9.24 5.41 7.04
CA GLU A 18 8.73 6.72 6.65
C GLU A 18 7.21 6.72 6.47
N LEU A 19 6.66 5.68 5.84
CA LEU A 19 5.20 5.50 5.76
C LEU A 19 4.58 5.38 7.15
N GLY A 20 5.20 4.62 8.05
CA GLY A 20 4.78 4.52 9.44
C GLY A 20 4.73 5.89 10.12
N LYS A 21 5.78 6.70 9.98
CA LYS A 21 5.81 8.07 10.53
C LYS A 21 4.69 8.94 9.99
N ARG A 22 4.43 8.91 8.67
CA ARG A 22 3.34 9.68 8.04
C ARG A 22 1.96 9.27 8.56
N LEU A 23 1.79 8.01 8.93
CA LEU A 23 0.54 7.44 9.45
C LEU A 23 0.43 7.49 10.99
N GLY A 24 1.47 7.92 11.70
CA GLY A 24 1.52 7.80 13.17
C GLY A 24 1.59 6.34 13.66
N LEU A 25 2.11 5.44 12.83
CA LEU A 25 2.21 4.00 13.07
C LEU A 25 3.67 3.55 13.21
N ARG A 26 3.87 2.41 13.88
CA ARG A 26 5.17 1.74 13.89
C ARG A 26 5.42 1.06 12.54
N GLN A 27 6.67 1.00 12.10
CA GLN A 27 7.06 0.26 10.88
C GLN A 27 6.57 -1.20 10.90
N THR A 28 6.52 -1.85 12.07
CA THR A 28 6.04 -3.23 12.19
C THR A 28 4.56 -3.38 11.82
N VAL A 29 3.73 -2.36 12.06
CA VAL A 29 2.33 -2.35 11.61
C VAL A 29 2.27 -2.28 10.09
N VAL A 30 3.13 -1.44 9.48
CA VAL A 30 3.29 -1.33 8.03
C VAL A 30 3.69 -2.68 7.42
N SER A 31 4.72 -3.30 7.96
CA SER A 31 5.19 -4.62 7.50
C SER A 31 4.09 -5.68 7.55
N LYS A 32 3.30 -5.73 8.64
CA LYS A 32 2.23 -6.73 8.79
C LYS A 32 1.15 -6.61 7.74
N PHE A 33 0.73 -5.39 7.40
CA PHE A 33 -0.26 -5.25 6.33
C PHE A 33 0.34 -5.45 4.95
N GLU A 34 1.61 -5.07 4.72
CA GLU A 34 2.28 -5.32 3.44
C GLU A 34 2.51 -6.81 3.17
N LEU A 35 2.71 -7.61 4.23
CA LEU A 35 2.81 -9.07 4.17
C LEU A 35 1.43 -9.79 4.16
N GLY A 36 0.33 -9.05 4.33
CA GLY A 36 -1.02 -9.62 4.41
C GLY A 36 -1.36 -10.30 5.73
N GLU A 37 -0.48 -10.23 6.74
CA GLU A 37 -0.72 -10.73 8.10
C GLU A 37 -1.77 -9.90 8.85
N ARG A 38 -1.98 -8.64 8.44
CA ARG A 38 -3.04 -7.75 8.93
C ARG A 38 -3.83 -7.21 7.76
N ARG A 39 -5.16 -7.35 7.83
CA ARG A 39 -6.06 -6.72 6.85
C ARG A 39 -6.13 -5.21 7.10
N LEU A 40 -6.18 -4.45 6.01
CA LEU A 40 -6.58 -3.05 6.03
C LEU A 40 -8.07 -2.98 5.74
N ASP A 41 -8.80 -2.18 6.51
CA ASP A 41 -10.13 -1.75 6.09
C ASP A 41 -10.04 -0.65 5.01
N VAL A 42 -11.20 -0.23 4.48
CA VAL A 42 -11.26 0.76 3.40
C VAL A 42 -10.74 2.13 3.84
N ALA A 43 -11.01 2.56 5.07
CA ALA A 43 -10.53 3.85 5.57
C ALA A 43 -9.01 3.84 5.75
N GLU A 44 -8.46 2.74 6.29
CA GLU A 44 -7.03 2.52 6.41
C GLU A 44 -6.34 2.46 5.04
N PHE A 45 -6.94 1.79 4.07
CA PHE A 45 -6.44 1.76 2.70
C PHE A 45 -6.31 3.17 2.10
N VAL A 46 -7.36 4.00 2.24
CA VAL A 46 -7.37 5.38 1.76
C VAL A 46 -6.30 6.21 2.48
N ALA A 47 -6.14 6.05 3.79
CA ALA A 47 -5.12 6.74 4.56
C ALA A 47 -3.71 6.36 4.10
N VAL A 48 -3.45 5.07 3.87
CA VAL A 48 -2.16 4.55 3.38
C VAL A 48 -1.84 5.11 1.99
N ALA A 49 -2.78 5.04 1.04
CA ALA A 49 -2.59 5.57 -0.31
C ALA A 49 -2.23 7.08 -0.28
N LYS A 50 -2.99 7.87 0.48
CA LYS A 50 -2.72 9.31 0.65
C LYS A 50 -1.38 9.58 1.31
N ALA A 51 -1.00 8.81 2.33
CA ALA A 51 0.30 8.96 3.00
C ALA A 51 1.48 8.62 2.08
N ILE A 52 1.28 7.73 1.12
CA ILE A 52 2.26 7.43 0.05
C ILE A 52 2.34 8.59 -0.96
N GLY A 53 1.24 9.34 -1.14
CA GLY A 53 1.08 10.33 -2.21
C GLY A 53 0.41 9.75 -3.46
N ALA A 54 -0.20 8.57 -3.35
CA ALA A 54 -0.98 7.95 -4.41
C ALA A 54 -2.46 8.35 -4.31
N ASP A 55 -3.15 8.38 -5.46
CA ASP A 55 -4.60 8.51 -5.50
C ASP A 55 -5.27 7.15 -5.20
N PRO A 56 -6.07 7.02 -4.11
CA PRO A 56 -6.77 5.78 -3.81
C PRO A 56 -7.68 5.30 -4.95
N HIS A 57 -8.26 6.21 -5.74
CA HIS A 57 -9.12 5.85 -6.87
C HIS A 57 -8.32 5.14 -7.96
N ALA A 58 -7.18 5.71 -8.36
CA ALA A 58 -6.29 5.09 -9.33
C ALA A 58 -5.81 3.69 -8.90
N VAL A 59 -5.58 3.48 -7.59
CA VAL A 59 -5.19 2.16 -7.06
C VAL A 59 -6.34 1.15 -7.15
N ILE A 60 -7.58 1.59 -6.93
CA ILE A 60 -8.78 0.77 -7.06
C ILE A 60 -9.03 0.43 -8.54
N ASP A 61 -8.94 1.41 -9.43
CA ASP A 61 -9.14 1.21 -10.87
C ASP A 61 -8.13 0.20 -11.42
N ALA A 62 -6.84 0.32 -11.05
CA ALA A 62 -5.81 -0.65 -11.41
C ALA A 62 -6.09 -2.06 -10.87
N ALA A 63 -6.75 -2.17 -9.71
CA ALA A 63 -7.17 -3.48 -9.18
C ALA A 63 -8.33 -4.08 -9.98
N MET A 64 -9.26 -3.24 -10.46
CA MET A 64 -10.43 -3.66 -11.25
C MET A 64 -10.06 -4.04 -12.69
N GLU A 65 -9.06 -3.39 -13.28
CA GLU A 65 -8.55 -3.66 -14.63
C GLU A 65 -7.76 -4.97 -14.73
N GLY A 66 -7.50 -5.65 -13.61
CA GLY A 66 -6.87 -6.97 -13.59
C GLY A 66 -5.39 -6.98 -13.95
N THR A 67 -4.66 -5.88 -13.73
CA THR A 67 -3.24 -5.74 -14.10
C THR A 67 -2.25 -6.56 -13.25
N LEU A 68 -2.70 -7.65 -12.62
CA LEU A 68 -1.80 -8.64 -12.03
C LEU A 68 -1.35 -9.67 -13.08
N ARG A 69 -0.53 -9.23 -14.05
CA ARG A 69 0.44 -10.17 -14.65
C ARG A 69 1.51 -10.41 -13.61
N HIS A 70 1.35 -11.47 -12.85
CA HIS A 70 2.38 -11.99 -11.96
C HIS A 70 3.29 -12.91 -12.79
N PRO A 71 4.57 -12.57 -13.07
CA PRO A 71 5.55 -13.59 -13.35
C PRO A 71 5.87 -14.28 -12.01
N ARG A 72 5.45 -15.53 -11.86
CA ARG A 72 6.03 -16.40 -10.82
C ARG A 72 7.43 -16.84 -11.28
N PRO A 73 8.36 -17.11 -10.34
CA PRO A 73 9.74 -17.46 -10.63
C PRO A 73 9.88 -18.72 -11.49
#